data_AF-A0A1S2JY83-F1
#
_entry.id   AF-A0A1S2JY83-F1
#
_cell.length_a   1.000
_cell.length_b   1.000
_cell.length_c   1.000
_cell.angle_alpha   90.00
_cell.angle_beta   90.00
_cell.angle_gamma   90.00
#
_symmetry.space_group_name_H-M   'P 1'
#
loop_
_entity.id
_entity.type
_entity.pdbx_description
1 polymer ?
#
loop_
_entity_poly.entity_id
_entity_poly.type
_entity_poly.pdbx_seq_one_letter_code
_entity_poly.pdbx_strand_id
1 'polypeptide(L)' 'MTRATAAGLAALRRRLDEPPPESVPGQLAVDLASTDERPKVCDYGNPRCGAVPVRFYPNGWKCDAHQPSRTSRRPAP' A
#
# COMPACT_ATOMS: atom_id res chain seq x y z
N MET A 1 6.13 -29.00 -11.84
CA MET A 1 6.31 -27.79 -12.67
C MET A 1 6.21 -28.21 -14.14
N THR A 2 5.36 -27.57 -14.94
CA THR A 2 5.19 -27.94 -16.36
C THR A 2 6.15 -27.16 -17.25
N ARG A 3 6.44 -27.69 -18.45
CA ARG A 3 7.27 -27.00 -19.45
C ARG A 3 6.68 -25.64 -19.87
N ALA A 4 5.35 -25.54 -19.90
CA ALA A 4 4.65 -24.28 -20.18
C ALA A 4 4.87 -23.25 -19.07
N THR A 5 4.79 -23.65 -17.80
CA THR A 5 5.09 -22.78 -16.66
C THR A 5 6.55 -22.30 -16.68
N ALA A 6 7.51 -23.19 -16.99
CA ALA A 6 8.91 -22.83 -17.09
C ALA A 6 9.18 -21.81 -18.23
N ALA A 7 8.55 -22.00 -19.39
CA ALA A 7 8.65 -21.07 -20.51
C ALA A 7 8.03 -19.69 -20.18
N GLY A 8 6.90 -19.67 -19.48
CA GLY A 8 6.26 -18.45 -19.00
C GLY A 8 7.14 -17.67 -18.03
N LEU A 9 7.74 -18.34 -17.05
CA LEU A 9 8.66 -17.70 -16.11
C LEU A 9 9.93 -17.16 -16.79
N ALA A 10 10.46 -17.87 -17.79
CA ALA A 10 11.60 -17.39 -18.58
C ALA A 10 11.24 -16.15 -19.41
N ALA A 11 10.01 -16.08 -19.95
CA ALA A 11 9.52 -14.90 -20.66
C ALA A 11 9.33 -13.69 -19.73
N LEU A 12 8.81 -13.92 -18.52
CA LEU A 12 8.65 -12.87 -17.50
C LEU A 12 10.00 -12.32 -17.03
N ARG A 13 11.00 -13.18 -16.80
CA ARG A 13 12.36 -12.73 -16.44
C ARG A 13 12.93 -11.78 -17.48
N ARG A 14 12.86 -12.14 -18.76
CA ARG A 14 13.30 -11.25 -19.85
C ARG A 14 12.60 -9.90 -19.87
N ARG A 15 11.33 -9.82 -19.46
CA ARG A 15 10.60 -8.54 -19.39
C ARG A 15 11.06 -7.66 -18.22
N LEU A 16 11.55 -8.27 -17.14
CA LEU A 16 12.07 -7.54 -15.99
C LEU A 16 13.49 -7.01 -16.24
N ASP A 17 14.26 -7.69 -17.08
CA ASP A 17 15.62 -7.27 -17.47
C ASP A 17 15.61 -6.18 -18.57
N GLU A 18 14.45 -5.87 -19.16
CA GLU A 18 14.32 -4.82 -20.18
C GLU A 18 14.52 -3.44 -19.55
N PRO A 19 15.42 -2.58 -20.08
CA PRO A 19 15.60 -1.23 -19.58
C PRO A 19 14.32 -0.39 -19.74
N PRO A 20 14.10 0.60 -18.87
CA PRO A 20 12.97 1.50 -19.01
C PRO A 20 13.06 2.28 -20.34
N PRO A 21 11.91 2.61 -20.96
CA PRO A 21 11.90 3.37 -22.20
C PRO A 21 12.48 4.76 -22.01
N GLU A 22 13.10 5.29 -23.06
CA GLU A 22 13.64 6.66 -23.06
C GLU A 22 12.52 7.69 -22.92
N SER A 23 12.82 8.81 -22.26
CA SER A 23 11.90 9.92 -22.14
C SER A 23 11.74 10.63 -23.49
N VAL A 24 10.50 10.70 -23.98
CA VAL A 24 10.18 11.38 -25.24
C VAL A 24 9.76 12.83 -24.95
N PRO A 25 10.38 13.84 -25.60
CA PRO A 25 10.00 15.24 -25.42
C PRO A 25 8.51 15.48 -25.70
N GLY A 26 7.84 16.23 -24.82
CA GLY A 26 6.41 16.55 -24.94
C GLY A 26 5.45 15.48 -24.42
N GLN A 27 5.96 14.31 -24.00
CA GLN A 27 5.19 13.35 -23.22
C GLN A 27 5.38 13.63 -21.73
N LEU A 28 4.27 13.85 -21.01
CA LEU A 28 4.32 13.98 -19.56
C LEU A 28 4.72 12.64 -18.95
N ALA A 29 5.84 12.62 -18.22
CA ALA A 29 6.16 11.49 -17.36
C ALA A 29 5.03 11.35 -16.33
N VAL A 30 4.39 10.18 -16.31
CA VAL A 30 3.55 9.83 -15.18
C VAL A 30 4.52 9.60 -14.04
N ASP A 31 4.47 10.44 -13.01
CA ASP A 31 5.09 10.13 -11.73
C ASP A 31 4.47 8.80 -11.27
N LEU A 32 5.16 7.70 -11.54
CA LEU A 32 5.02 6.49 -10.78
C LEU A 32 5.58 6.85 -9.41
N ALA A 33 4.78 7.60 -8.64
CA ALA A 33 5.03 7.85 -7.24
C ALA A 33 5.52 6.52 -6.71
N SER A 34 6.76 6.49 -6.23
CA SER A 34 7.21 5.42 -5.37
C SER A 34 6.07 5.21 -4.40
N THR A 35 5.36 4.09 -4.52
CA THR A 35 4.39 3.68 -3.53
C THR A 35 5.18 3.22 -2.31
N ASP A 36 6.05 4.09 -1.79
CA ASP A 36 6.39 4.15 -0.38
C ASP A 36 5.24 4.90 0.30
N GLU A 37 3.99 4.51 -0.01
CA GLU A 37 2.93 4.54 0.97
C GLU A 37 3.29 3.48 2.00
N ARG A 38 4.30 3.80 2.83
CA ARG A 38 4.56 3.03 4.03
C ARG A 38 3.21 2.89 4.74
N PRO A 39 2.72 1.66 5.01
CA PRO A 39 1.40 1.48 5.58
C PRO A 39 1.29 2.36 6.81
N LYS A 40 0.29 3.24 6.86
CA LYS A 40 0.09 4.13 8.01
C LYS A 40 -0.09 3.26 9.25
N VAL A 41 0.97 3.15 10.05
CA VAL A 41 0.97 2.37 11.29
C VAL A 41 -0.03 3.03 12.22
N CYS A 42 -0.99 2.25 12.74
CA CYS A 42 -2.04 2.81 13.58
C CYS A 42 -1.52 3.17 14.98
N ASP A 43 -1.52 4.46 15.31
CA ASP A 43 -1.06 4.98 16.61
C ASP A 43 -1.92 4.53 17.81
N TYR A 44 -3.13 4.02 17.55
CA TYR A 44 -4.07 3.59 18.59
C TYR A 44 -3.84 2.16 19.08
N GLY A 45 -2.84 1.45 18.55
CA GLY A 45 -2.53 0.10 19.00
C GLY A 45 -3.45 -0.98 18.43
N ASN A 46 -4.17 -0.71 17.32
CA ASN A 46 -4.99 -1.72 16.65
C ASN A 46 -4.10 -2.72 15.88
N PRO A 47 -4.05 -4.01 16.29
CA PRO A 47 -3.22 -5.01 15.64
C PRO A 47 -3.59 -5.23 14.17
N ARG A 48 -4.84 -4.97 13.77
CA ARG A 48 -5.29 -5.14 12.38
C ARG A 48 -4.77 -4.07 11.42
N CYS A 49 -4.25 -2.97 11.96
CA CYS A 49 -3.70 -1.85 11.21
C CYS A 49 -2.17 -1.79 11.33
N GLY A 50 -1.53 -2.91 11.71
CA GLY A 50 -0.08 -3.01 11.86
C GLY A 50 0.50 -2.18 13.01
N ALA A 51 -0.31 -1.84 14.02
CA ALA A 51 0.13 -0.99 15.12
C ALA A 51 1.28 -1.60 15.94
N VAL A 52 2.26 -0.77 16.29
CA VAL A 52 3.37 -1.14 17.17
C VAL A 52 3.60 -0.02 18.20
N PRO A 53 3.42 -0.25 19.51
CA PRO A 53 3.00 -1.49 20.16
C PRO A 53 1.48 -1.77 20.09
N VAL A 54 1.11 -3.06 20.11
CA VAL A 54 -0.30 -3.50 20.09
C VAL A 54 -0.96 -3.29 21.47
N ARG A 55 -2.22 -2.81 21.48
CA ARG A 55 -3.05 -2.63 22.69
C ARG A 55 -4.34 -3.43 22.55
N PHE A 56 -4.57 -4.44 23.41
CA PHE A 56 -5.68 -5.40 23.25
C PHE A 56 -6.99 -5.04 23.99
N TYR A 57 -7.04 -3.93 24.73
CA TYR A 57 -8.20 -3.62 25.59
C TYR A 57 -9.41 -3.07 24.81
N PRO A 58 -10.64 -3.44 25.20
CA PRO A 58 -11.88 -3.20 24.45
C PRO A 58 -12.26 -1.71 24.29
N ASN A 59 -11.69 -0.80 25.08
CA ASN A 59 -11.95 0.63 25.00
C ASN A 59 -10.94 1.40 24.11
N GLY A 60 -10.00 0.72 23.45
CA GLY A 60 -8.78 1.33 22.89
C GLY A 60 -8.75 1.60 21.38
N TRP A 61 -9.61 0.98 20.56
CA TRP A 61 -9.51 1.12 19.09
C TRP A 61 -10.51 2.14 18.55
N LYS A 62 -10.08 3.40 18.44
CA LYS A 62 -10.80 4.48 17.75
C LYS A 62 -9.83 5.23 16.85
N CYS A 63 -9.38 4.60 15.77
CA CYS A 63 -8.59 5.31 14.77
C CYS A 63 -9.55 5.90 13.74
N ASP A 64 -9.44 7.20 13.44
CA ASP A 64 -10.36 7.88 12.51
C ASP A 64 -10.21 7.39 11.06
N ALA A 65 -9.06 6.80 10.74
CA ALA A 65 -8.84 6.06 9.49
C ALA A 65 -9.64 4.74 9.41
N HIS A 66 -10.11 4.19 10.54
CA HIS A 66 -10.91 2.96 10.60
C HIS A 66 -12.05 3.05 11.63
N GLN A 67 -12.62 4.23 11.86
CA GLN A 67 -13.87 4.31 12.61
C GLN A 67 -14.92 3.45 11.88
N PRO A 68 -15.80 2.72 12.59
CA PRO A 68 -16.99 2.20 11.96
C PRO A 68 -17.80 3.40 11.46
N SER A 69 -17.78 3.58 10.14
CA SER A 69 -18.62 4.46 9.33
C SER A 69 -18.89 5.85 9.94
N ARG A 70 -17.92 6.79 9.87
CA ARG A 70 -18.13 8.24 10.09
C ARG A 70 -19.04 8.60 11.29
N THR A 71 -18.84 7.97 12.45
CA THR A 71 -19.69 8.22 13.63
C THR A 71 -19.22 9.43 14.45
N SER A 72 -17.96 9.85 14.33
CA SER A 72 -17.56 11.15 14.87
C SER A 72 -18.00 12.28 13.94
N ARG A 73 -19.11 12.93 14.30
CA ARG A 73 -19.27 14.33 13.92
C ARG A 73 -18.28 15.15 14.76
N ARG A 74 -17.49 16.01 14.12
CA ARG A 74 -16.95 17.23 14.73
C ARG A 74 -17.27 18.38 13.75
N PRO A 75 -17.28 19.68 14.14
CA PRO A 75 -17.13 20.26 15.49
C PRO A 75 -17.98 21.55 15.79
N ALA A 76 -17.87 22.03 17.04
CA ALA A 76 -17.83 23.44 17.51
C ALA A 76 -19.13 24.29 17.67
N PRO A 77 -19.09 25.34 18.52
CA PRO A 77 -18.54 25.47 19.88
C PRO A 77 -19.46 24.90 20.97
#